data_AF-A0A7L8AFB8-F1
#
_entry.id   AF-A0A7L8AFB8-F1
#
_cell.length_a   1.000
_cell.length_b   1.000
_cell.length_c   1.000
_cell.angle_alpha   90.00
_cell.angle_beta   90.00
_cell.angle_gamma   90.00
#
_symmetry.space_group_name_H-M   'P 1'
#
loop_
_entity.id
_entity.type
_entity.pdbx_description
1 polymer ?
#
loop_
_entity_poly.entity_id
_entity_poly.type
_entity_poly.pdbx_seq_one_letter_code
_entity_poly.pdbx_strand_id
1 'polypeptide(L)'
;MVINIDNKDYTIVFNYTFVKYVMKKNNWTKFSEYDAFLQKFAFDENNFGPEHLELFGELILLGISAGTDKRVTITLDDVVATLWGKISLLQEVGAYFLECQPKVKEVVDPVARGKKKG
;
A
#
# COMPACT_ATOMS: atom_id res chain seq x y z
N MET A 1 -1.86 2.78 -12.22
CA MET A 1 -2.97 1.85 -12.55
C MET A 1 -4.29 2.61 -12.52
N VAL A 2 -5.30 2.21 -13.28
CA VAL A 2 -6.67 2.77 -13.17
C VAL A 2 -7.59 1.68 -12.61
N ILE A 3 -8.44 2.02 -11.64
CA ILE A 3 -9.47 1.14 -11.11
C ILE A 3 -10.85 1.77 -11.20
N ASN A 4 -11.88 0.95 -11.39
CA ASN A 4 -13.26 1.39 -11.42
C ASN A 4 -13.94 1.11 -10.07
N ILE A 5 -14.35 2.18 -9.37
CA ILE A 5 -15.13 2.13 -8.12
C ILE A 5 -16.42 2.91 -8.36
N ASP A 6 -17.57 2.27 -8.11
CA ASP A 6 -18.90 2.88 -8.28
C ASP A 6 -19.08 3.60 -9.64
N ASN A 7 -18.75 2.89 -10.73
CA ASN A 7 -18.82 3.37 -12.11
C ASN A 7 -17.96 4.61 -12.42
N LYS A 8 -16.94 4.89 -11.59
CA LYS A 8 -15.97 5.96 -11.81
C LYS A 8 -14.56 5.41 -11.85
N ASP A 9 -13.77 5.92 -12.78
CA ASP A 9 -12.38 5.56 -12.94
C ASP A 9 -11.48 6.43 -12.06
N TYR A 10 -10.63 5.79 -11.28
CA TYR A 10 -9.66 6.42 -10.40
C TYR A 10 -8.24 5.97 -10.74
N THR A 11 -7.33 6.93 -10.89
CA THR A 11 -5.91 6.65 -11.05
C THR A 11 -5.29 6.36 -9.70
N ILE A 12 -4.71 5.17 -9.54
CA ILE A 12 -3.88 4.80 -8.40
C ILE A 12 -2.41 5.02 -8.72
N VAL A 13 -1.73 5.75 -7.83
CA VAL A 13 -0.28 5.87 -7.78
C VAL A 13 0.22 5.32 -6.45
N PHE A 14 1.17 4.40 -6.48
CA PHE A 14 1.85 3.92 -5.28
C PHE A 14 3.22 4.58 -5.14
N ASN A 15 3.55 4.96 -3.91
CA ASN A 15 4.83 5.54 -3.55
C ASN A 15 5.22 5.05 -2.15
N TYR A 16 6.52 4.80 -1.95
CA TYR A 16 7.10 4.42 -0.66
C TYR A 16 6.73 5.37 0.50
N THR A 17 6.47 6.65 0.22
CA THR A 17 6.01 7.62 1.22
C THR A 17 4.65 7.24 1.82
N PHE A 18 3.73 6.69 1.03
CA PHE A 18 2.43 6.22 1.52
C PHE A 18 2.58 4.98 2.38
N VAL A 19 3.48 4.07 1.99
CA VAL A 19 3.83 2.90 2.79
C VAL A 19 4.38 3.32 4.15
N LYS A 20 5.34 4.26 4.18
CA LYS A 20 5.86 4.83 5.43
C LYS A 20 4.76 5.44 6.30
N TYR A 21 3.80 6.12 5.69
CA TYR A 21 2.68 6.72 6.42
C TYR A 21 1.80 5.64 7.07
N VAL A 22 1.40 4.62 6.32
CA VAL A 22 0.58 3.50 6.83
C VAL A 22 1.33 2.71 7.89
N MET A 23 2.62 2.43 7.71
CA MET A 23 3.46 1.80 8.71
C MET A 23 3.50 2.61 10.01
N LYS A 24 3.74 3.93 9.93
CA LYS A 24 3.77 4.82 11.08
C LYS A 24 2.43 4.86 11.83
N LYS A 25 1.31 4.90 11.11
CA LYS A 25 -0.04 4.86 11.69
C LYS A 25 -0.28 3.57 12.49
N ASN A 26 0.31 2.46 12.04
CA ASN A 26 0.23 1.15 12.70
C ASN A 26 1.37 0.89 13.71
N ASN A 27 2.17 1.91 14.06
CA ASN A 27 3.34 1.80 14.95
C ASN A 27 4.44 0.84 14.47
N TRP A 28 4.48 0.54 13.17
CA TRP A 28 5.57 -0.23 12.57
C TRP A 28 6.75 0.70 12.26
N THR A 29 7.90 0.35 12.79
CA THR A 29 9.12 1.18 12.77
C THR A 29 10.35 0.44 12.28
N LYS A 30 10.29 -0.89 12.15
CA LYS A 30 11.41 -1.75 11.77
C LYS A 30 11.32 -2.18 10.31
N PHE A 31 12.49 -2.40 9.71
CA PHE A 31 12.58 -2.94 8.34
C PHE A 31 11.97 -4.35 8.21
N SER A 32 12.10 -5.19 9.23
CA SER A 32 11.44 -6.51 9.28
C SER A 32 9.92 -6.41 9.19
N GLU A 33 9.33 -5.31 9.67
CA GLU A 33 7.90 -5.05 9.58
C GLU A 33 7.52 -4.54 8.17
N TYR A 34 8.46 -3.94 7.42
CA TYR A 34 8.27 -3.62 6.00
C TYR A 34 8.29 -4.88 5.13
N ASP A 35 9.20 -5.81 5.36
CA ASP A 35 9.18 -7.09 4.64
C ASP A 35 7.92 -7.90 4.98
N ALA A 36 7.54 -7.97 6.26
CA ALA A 36 6.28 -8.58 6.67
C ALA A 36 5.07 -7.85 6.07
N PHE A 37 5.15 -6.53 5.91
CA PHE A 37 4.16 -5.73 5.21
C PHE A 37 4.06 -6.15 3.75
N LEU A 38 5.15 -6.12 2.99
CA LEU A 38 5.19 -6.51 1.58
C LEU A 38 4.70 -7.94 1.35
N GLN A 39 5.02 -8.87 2.27
CA GLN A 39 4.51 -10.24 2.22
C GLN A 39 3.00 -10.32 2.33
N LYS A 40 2.34 -9.39 3.04
CA LYS A 40 0.87 -9.30 3.03
C LYS A 40 0.32 -8.89 1.67
N PHE A 41 1.11 -8.27 0.79
CA PHE A 41 0.72 -7.91 -0.59
C PHE A 41 1.09 -8.99 -1.62
N ALA A 42 1.95 -9.95 -1.26
CA ALA A 42 2.16 -11.16 -2.02
C ALA A 42 0.93 -12.05 -1.85
N PHE A 43 -0.10 -11.73 -2.63
CA PHE A 43 -1.46 -12.23 -2.48
C PHE A 43 -1.49 -13.77 -2.38
N ASP A 44 -1.87 -14.28 -1.20
CA ASP A 44 -2.20 -15.68 -0.96
C ASP A 44 -3.63 -15.72 -0.44
N GLU A 45 -4.52 -16.31 -1.22
CA GLU A 45 -5.95 -16.43 -0.93
C GLU A 45 -6.25 -17.09 0.42
N ASN A 46 -5.29 -17.87 0.96
CA ASN A 46 -5.42 -18.56 2.23
C ASN A 46 -5.05 -17.70 3.45
N ASN A 47 -4.40 -16.55 3.25
CA ASN A 47 -3.84 -15.71 4.31
C ASN A 47 -4.39 -14.26 4.31
N PHE A 48 -5.39 -13.97 3.47
CA PHE A 48 -5.93 -12.62 3.31
C PHE A 48 -7.21 -12.40 4.14
N GLY A 49 -7.06 -11.76 5.31
CA GLY A 49 -8.16 -11.40 6.20
C GLY A 49 -8.69 -9.96 6.01
N PRO A 50 -9.82 -9.62 6.65
CA PRO A 50 -10.39 -8.26 6.65
C PRO A 50 -9.39 -7.16 7.05
N GLU A 51 -8.50 -7.44 7.99
CA GLU A 51 -7.45 -6.53 8.44
C GLU A 51 -6.42 -6.20 7.35
N HIS A 52 -6.21 -7.12 6.40
CA HIS A 52 -5.35 -6.90 5.24
C HIS A 52 -6.05 -6.05 4.19
N LEU A 53 -7.36 -6.22 4.03
CA LEU A 53 -8.18 -5.41 3.12
C LEU A 53 -8.30 -3.97 3.55
N GLU A 54 -8.56 -3.70 4.83
CA GLU A 54 -8.62 -2.33 5.33
C GLU A 54 -7.30 -1.60 5.08
N LEU A 55 -6.19 -2.28 5.39
CA LEU A 55 -4.86 -1.72 5.21
C LEU A 55 -4.51 -1.51 3.72
N PHE A 56 -4.95 -2.40 2.84
CA PHE A 56 -4.90 -2.21 1.38
C PHE A 56 -5.75 -1.02 0.92
N GLY A 57 -6.98 -0.94 1.43
CA GLY A 57 -7.93 0.11 1.11
C GLY A 57 -7.39 1.49 1.47
N GLU A 58 -6.72 1.62 2.63
CA GLU A 58 -6.07 2.87 3.04
C GLU A 58 -4.96 3.29 2.09
N LEU A 59 -4.10 2.36 1.68
CA LEU A 59 -3.04 2.64 0.70
C LEU A 59 -3.60 3.07 -0.65
N ILE A 60 -4.65 2.40 -1.12
CA ILE A 60 -5.28 2.71 -2.40
C ILE A 60 -5.97 4.07 -2.31
N LEU A 61 -6.68 4.38 -1.22
CA LEU A 61 -7.32 5.67 -1.02
C LEU A 61 -6.30 6.82 -1.01
N LEU A 62 -5.15 6.62 -0.35
CA LEU A 62 -4.03 7.56 -0.40
C LEU A 62 -3.48 7.70 -1.82
N GLY A 63 -3.29 6.58 -2.53
CA GLY A 63 -2.78 6.57 -3.90
C GLY A 63 -3.72 7.23 -4.90
N ILE A 64 -5.04 7.09 -4.72
CA ILE A 64 -6.06 7.79 -5.51
C ILE A 64 -6.04 9.28 -5.20
N SER A 65 -6.00 9.65 -3.93
CA SER A 65 -5.95 11.05 -3.50
C SER A 65 -4.72 11.80 -4.02
N ALA A 66 -3.61 11.08 -4.21
CA ALA A 66 -2.39 11.65 -4.80
C ALA A 66 -2.38 11.61 -6.33
N GLY A 67 -3.05 10.64 -6.95
CA GLY A 67 -3.04 10.43 -8.40
C GLY A 67 -4.17 11.11 -9.17
N THR A 68 -5.16 11.67 -8.47
CA THR A 68 -6.34 12.30 -9.06
C THR A 68 -6.39 13.78 -8.73
N ASP A 69 -6.43 14.63 -9.75
CA ASP A 69 -6.61 16.09 -9.61
C ASP A 69 -8.02 16.50 -9.15
N LYS A 70 -8.93 15.53 -9.01
CA LYS A 70 -10.34 15.75 -8.63
C LYS A 70 -10.54 15.47 -7.15
N ARG A 71 -11.57 16.09 -6.59
CA ARG A 71 -12.02 15.81 -5.22
C ARG A 71 -12.38 14.33 -5.09
N VAL A 72 -11.66 13.59 -4.26
CA VAL A 72 -11.97 12.19 -3.93
C VAL A 72 -13.24 12.18 -3.08
N THR A 73 -14.28 11.50 -3.56
CA THR A 73 -15.58 11.36 -2.86
C THR A 73 -15.83 9.95 -2.34
N ILE A 74 -14.91 9.01 -2.63
CA ILE A 74 -14.98 7.61 -2.17
C ILE A 74 -14.40 7.47 -0.78
N THR A 75 -14.91 6.49 -0.04
CA THR A 75 -14.51 6.15 1.32
C THR A 75 -13.65 4.88 1.34
N LEU A 76 -13.08 4.55 2.51
CA LEU A 76 -12.37 3.29 2.71
C LEU A 76 -13.29 2.09 2.42
N ASP A 77 -14.53 2.14 2.91
CA ASP A 77 -15.51 1.06 2.74
C ASP A 77 -15.82 0.80 1.26
N ASP A 78 -15.92 1.86 0.45
CA ASP A 78 -16.13 1.73 -1.01
C ASP A 78 -14.98 0.99 -1.69
N VAL A 79 -13.73 1.29 -1.29
CA VAL A 79 -12.54 0.63 -1.81
C VAL A 79 -12.52 -0.84 -1.37
N VAL A 80 -12.72 -1.11 -0.08
CA VAL A 80 -12.71 -2.46 0.49
C VAL A 80 -13.80 -3.32 -0.14
N ALA A 81 -15.03 -2.82 -0.27
CA ALA A 81 -16.14 -3.52 -0.91
C ALA A 81 -15.81 -3.86 -2.38
N THR A 82 -15.17 -2.94 -3.10
CA THR A 82 -14.77 -3.16 -4.50
C THR A 82 -13.69 -4.24 -4.63
N LEU A 83 -12.69 -4.23 -3.76
CA LEU A 83 -11.61 -5.22 -3.76
C LEU A 83 -12.10 -6.60 -3.33
N TRP A 84 -12.94 -6.66 -2.29
CA TRP A 84 -13.51 -7.90 -1.79
C TRP A 84 -14.43 -8.57 -2.81
N GLY A 85 -15.21 -7.77 -3.54
CA GLY A 85 -16.08 -8.28 -4.61
C GLY A 85 -15.34 -8.73 -5.87
N LYS A 86 -14.03 -8.43 -6.00
CA LYS A 86 -13.23 -8.69 -7.20
C LYS A 86 -11.82 -9.16 -6.84
N ILE A 87 -11.68 -10.45 -6.49
CA ILE A 87 -10.39 -11.07 -6.13
C ILE A 87 -9.30 -10.82 -7.20
N SER A 88 -9.65 -10.91 -8.48
CA SER A 88 -8.69 -10.64 -9.57
C SER A 88 -8.17 -9.20 -9.56
N LEU A 89 -9.03 -8.22 -9.28
CA LEU A 89 -8.63 -6.82 -9.15
C LEU A 89 -7.67 -6.64 -7.98
N LEU A 90 -7.96 -7.30 -6.86
CA LEU A 90 -7.12 -7.23 -5.68
C LEU A 90 -5.72 -7.85 -5.93
N GLN A 91 -5.64 -8.94 -6.70
CA GLN A 91 -4.36 -9.51 -7.17
C GLN A 91 -3.61 -8.55 -8.09
N GLU A 92 -4.29 -7.93 -9.06
CA GLU A 92 -3.69 -6.95 -9.98
C GLU A 92 -3.14 -5.73 -9.22
N VAL A 93 -3.91 -5.20 -8.28
CA VAL A 93 -3.49 -4.06 -7.46
C VAL A 93 -2.32 -4.43 -6.54
N GLY A 94 -2.33 -5.64 -5.96
CA GLY A 94 -1.22 -6.16 -5.15
C GLY A 94 0.07 -6.31 -5.96
N ALA A 95 -0.02 -6.87 -7.18
CA ALA A 95 1.12 -6.99 -8.09
C ALA A 95 1.67 -5.60 -8.48
N TYR A 96 0.79 -4.68 -8.89
CA TYR A 96 1.19 -3.31 -9.22
C TYR A 96 1.81 -2.58 -8.03
N PHE A 97 1.29 -2.80 -6.82
CA PHE A 97 1.87 -2.26 -5.59
C PHE A 97 3.31 -2.74 -5.39
N LEU A 98 3.56 -4.04 -5.50
CA LEU A 98 4.88 -4.65 -5.34
C LEU A 98 5.87 -4.17 -6.41
N GLU A 99 5.42 -4.00 -7.65
CA GLU A 99 6.24 -3.43 -8.73
C GLU A 99 6.66 -1.98 -8.47
N CYS A 100 5.80 -1.20 -7.82
CA CYS A 100 6.07 0.20 -7.48
C CYS A 100 6.95 0.36 -6.24
N GLN A 101 7.20 -0.70 -5.48
CA GLN A 101 8.03 -0.60 -4.28
C GLN A 101 9.52 -0.55 -4.64
N PRO A 102 10.32 0.24 -3.89
CA PRO A 102 11.76 0.17 -4.03
C PRO A 102 12.20 -1.28 -3.78
N LYS A 103 12.90 -1.87 -4.73
CA LYS A 103 13.44 -3.23 -4.57
C LYS A 103 14.37 -3.19 -3.36
N VAL A 104 14.28 -4.19 -2.49
CA VAL A 104 14.99 -4.31 -1.20
C VAL A 104 16.50 -3.95 -1.25
N LYS A 105 17.16 -4.06 -2.41
CA LYS A 105 18.55 -3.62 -2.61
C LYS A 105 18.77 -2.09 -2.53
N GLU A 106 17.74 -1.25 -2.61
CA GLU A 106 17.85 0.21 -2.64
C GLU A 106 17.41 0.91 -1.35
N VAL A 107 16.78 0.20 -0.41
CA VAL A 107 16.54 0.74 0.93
C VAL A 107 17.85 0.59 1.71
N VAL A 108 18.84 1.42 1.35
CA VAL A 108 20.08 1.54 2.10
C VAL A 108 19.68 1.92 3.52
N ASP A 109 19.97 1.03 4.47
CA ASP A 109 19.91 1.31 5.90
C ASP A 109 20.37 2.75 6.13
N PRO A 110 19.67 3.57 6.92
CA PRO A 110 20.17 4.90 7.24
C PRO A 110 21.58 4.71 7.80
N VAL A 111 22.57 5.11 6.99
CA VAL A 111 24.00 5.03 7.34
C VAL A 111 24.07 5.54 8.76
N ALA A 112 24.43 4.65 9.69
CA ALA A 112 24.62 4.98 11.09
C ALA A 112 25.46 6.26 11.10
N ARG A 113 24.83 7.40 11.44
CA ARG A 113 25.51 8.68 11.53
C ARG A 113 26.58 8.49 12.58
N GLY A 114 27.82 8.27 12.12
CA GLY A 114 28.95 8.09 13.00
C GLY A 114 29.05 9.29 13.94
N LYS A 115 29.31 9.01 15.21
CA LYS A 115 30.04 9.84 16.21
C LYS A 115 29.79 9.24 17.60
N LYS A 116 30.77 8.97 18.46
CA LYS A 116 32.23 9.16 18.47
C LYS A 116 32.80 8.05 19.36
N LYS A 117 33.92 7.43 18.97
CA LYS A 117 34.92 7.02 19.99
C LYS A 117 35.64 8.31 20.38
N GLY A 118 35.44 8.73 21.62
CA GLY A 118 36.24 9.71 22.34
C GLY A 118 36.60 9.08 23.68
#